data_AF-A0A956NT98-F1
#
_entry.id   AF-A0A956NT98-F1
#
_cell.length_a   1.000
_cell.length_b   1.000
_cell.length_c   1.000
_cell.angle_alpha   90.00
_cell.angle_beta   90.00
_cell.angle_gamma   90.00
#
_symmetry.space_group_name_H-M   'P 1'
#
loop_
_entity.id
_entity.type
_entity.pdbx_description
1 polymer ?
#
loop_
_entity_poly.entity_id
_entity_poly.type
_entity_poly.pdbx_seq_one_letter_code
_entity_poly.pdbx_strand_id
1 'polypeptide(L)'
;MAAGRQLFEGRGLCATCHGIAGEGMLGPTTTLHAGKTKWLHHDGSLEGVVAVITAGVDADHSTSGQVMPPRGGSRLTDAQVRQVAAYVLHLHRKPLAPS
;
A
#
# COMPACT_ATOMS: atom_id res chain seq x y z
N MET A 1 12.73 -4.37 7.54
CA MET A 1 12.28 -4.00 6.18
C MET A 1 12.29 -5.16 5.18
N ALA A 2 13.30 -6.04 5.16
CA ALA A 2 13.39 -7.13 4.17
C ALA A 2 12.15 -8.04 4.10
N ALA A 3 11.63 -8.50 5.24
CA ALA A 3 10.41 -9.32 5.27
C ALA A 3 9.18 -8.58 4.69
N GLY A 4 8.98 -7.31 5.05
CA GLY A 4 7.89 -6.49 4.50
C GLY A 4 8.00 -6.28 2.99
N ARG A 5 9.22 -6.06 2.48
CA ARG A 5 9.49 -6.00 1.03
C ARG A 5 9.16 -7.31 0.32
N GLN A 6 9.60 -8.45 0.85
CA GLN A 6 9.32 -9.76 0.26
C GLN A 6 7.83 -10.07 0.20
N LEU A 7 7.06 -9.66 1.22
CA LEU A 7 5.61 -9.79 1.21
C LEU A 7 4.98 -8.87 0.15
N PHE A 8 5.44 -7.62 0.06
CA PHE A 8 4.95 -6.62 -0.89
C PHE A 8 5.14 -7.05 -2.35
N GLU A 9 6.32 -7.57 -2.67
CA GLU A 9 6.70 -8.01 -4.03
C GLU A 9 6.16 -9.41 -4.37
N GLY A 10 5.99 -10.26 -3.37
CA GLY A 10 5.58 -11.65 -3.56
C GLY A 10 4.13 -11.87 -3.19
N ARG A 11 3.93 -12.73 -2.19
CA ARG A 11 2.61 -13.30 -1.84
C ARG A 11 1.55 -12.30 -1.38
N GLY A 12 1.93 -11.08 -1.02
CA GLY A 12 1.01 -10.00 -0.68
C GLY A 12 0.46 -9.26 -1.90
N LEU A 13 1.01 -9.51 -3.08
CA LEU A 13 0.54 -9.00 -4.38
C LEU A 13 0.46 -7.48 -4.47
N CYS A 14 1.14 -6.75 -3.58
CA CYS A 14 0.98 -5.30 -3.49
C CYS A 14 1.64 -4.61 -4.69
N ALA A 15 2.80 -5.10 -5.11
CA ALA A 15 3.57 -4.54 -6.21
C ALA A 15 2.85 -4.63 -7.57
N THR A 16 1.86 -5.51 -7.73
CA THR A 16 1.12 -5.64 -9.01
C THR A 16 0.36 -4.37 -9.38
N CYS A 17 -0.14 -3.64 -8.36
CA CYS A 17 -0.90 -2.42 -8.54
C CYS A 17 -0.12 -1.18 -8.09
N HIS A 18 0.69 -1.31 -7.05
CA HIS A 18 1.45 -0.21 -6.45
C HIS A 18 2.86 -0.04 -7.06
N GLY A 19 3.32 -0.97 -7.89
CA GLY A 19 4.69 -0.97 -8.43
C GLY A 19 5.74 -1.37 -7.39
N ILE A 20 6.90 -1.87 -7.81
CA ILE A 20 7.92 -2.42 -6.90
C ILE A 20 8.53 -1.33 -6.01
N ALA A 21 8.60 -0.10 -6.50
CA ALA A 21 9.07 1.06 -5.76
C ALA A 21 7.94 1.85 -5.08
N GLY A 22 6.66 1.50 -5.28
CA GLY A 22 5.53 2.30 -4.81
C GLY A 22 5.13 3.42 -5.78
N GLU A 23 5.59 3.35 -7.03
CA GLU A 23 5.36 4.35 -8.07
C GLU A 23 3.90 4.42 -8.54
N GLY A 24 3.12 3.34 -8.38
CA GLY A 24 1.73 3.21 -8.82
C GLY A 24 1.61 2.84 -10.30
N MET A 25 1.18 1.60 -10.58
CA MET A 25 1.07 1.07 -11.95
C MET A 25 -0.28 1.34 -12.62
N LEU A 26 -1.32 1.59 -11.82
CA LEU A 26 -2.70 1.76 -12.31
C LEU A 26 -3.17 3.21 -12.30
N GLY A 27 -2.29 4.14 -11.92
CA GLY A 27 -2.59 5.57 -11.88
C GLY A 27 -2.14 6.24 -10.57
N PRO A 28 -2.42 7.54 -10.43
CA PRO A 28 -1.94 8.34 -9.30
C PRO A 28 -2.53 7.92 -7.95
N THR A 29 -3.64 7.17 -7.92
CA THR A 29 -4.25 6.68 -6.67
C THR A 29 -3.54 5.47 -6.09
N THR A 30 -2.74 4.72 -6.87
CA THR A 30 -1.96 3.59 -6.38
C THR A 30 -0.52 3.94 -6.04
N THR A 31 -0.09 5.20 -6.17
CA THR A 31 1.23 5.62 -5.72
C THR A 31 1.31 5.68 -4.19
N LEU A 32 2.40 5.17 -3.63
CA LEU A 32 2.62 5.15 -2.18
C LEU A 32 3.47 6.33 -1.70
N HIS A 33 4.14 7.08 -2.59
CA HIS A 33 5.03 8.17 -2.20
C HIS A 33 4.29 9.42 -1.70
N ALA A 34 4.84 10.07 -0.67
CA ALA A 34 4.33 11.34 -0.15
C ALA A 34 4.33 12.43 -1.24
N GLY A 35 3.26 13.22 -1.28
CA GLY A 35 3.09 14.35 -2.22
C GLY A 35 2.18 14.06 -3.42
N LYS A 36 1.88 12.80 -3.72
CA LYS A 36 0.91 12.41 -4.77
C LYS A 36 -0.34 11.70 -4.25
N THR A 37 -0.26 11.12 -3.06
CA THR A 37 -1.42 10.60 -2.32
C THR A 37 -1.67 11.45 -1.08
N LYS A 38 -2.80 12.17 -1.03
CA LYS A 38 -3.43 12.48 0.26
C LYS A 38 -3.90 11.15 0.78
N TRP A 39 -3.29 10.65 1.85
CA TRP A 39 -3.72 9.43 2.50
C TRP A 39 -5.18 9.62 2.90
N LEU A 40 -6.06 9.05 2.07
CA LEU A 40 -7.50 9.14 2.21
C LEU A 40 -7.81 8.60 3.61
N HIS A 41 -8.15 9.52 4.50
CA HIS A 41 -8.73 9.26 5.83
C HIS A 41 -7.84 8.67 6.94
N HIS A 42 -6.50 8.74 6.86
CA HIS A 42 -5.63 8.30 7.96
C HIS A 42 -4.36 9.15 8.15
N ASP A 43 -3.86 9.17 9.38
CA ASP A 43 -2.80 10.06 9.88
C ASP A 43 -1.36 9.66 9.47
N GLY A 44 -1.20 8.67 8.59
CA GLY A 44 0.13 8.15 8.24
C GLY A 44 0.76 7.27 9.32
N SER A 45 0.00 6.83 10.32
CA SER A 45 0.46 5.88 11.34
C SER A 45 0.51 4.45 10.81
N LEU A 46 1.33 3.62 11.47
CA LEU A 46 1.41 2.18 11.17
C LEU A 46 0.04 1.50 11.32
N GLU A 47 -0.70 1.81 12.37
CA GLU A 47 -2.01 1.19 12.62
C GLU A 47 -3.05 1.63 11.59
N GLY A 48 -3.00 2.88 11.11
CA GLY A 48 -3.81 3.32 9.98
C GLY A 48 -3.56 2.49 8.72
N VAL A 49 -2.28 2.26 8.37
CA VAL A 49 -1.93 1.41 7.22
C VAL A 49 -2.38 -0.03 7.42
N VAL A 50 -2.19 -0.57 8.63
CA VAL A 50 -2.64 -1.93 8.96
C VAL A 50 -4.14 -2.06 8.77
N ALA A 51 -4.93 -1.08 9.22
CA ALA A 51 -6.37 -1.08 9.05
C ALA A 51 -6.77 -1.06 7.57
N VAL A 52 -6.17 -0.16 6.77
CA VAL A 52 -6.43 -0.05 5.32
C VAL A 52 -6.04 -1.35 4.60
N ILE A 53 -4.85 -1.91 4.85
CA ILE A 53 -4.44 -3.17 4.23
C ILE A 53 -5.36 -4.32 4.65
N THR A 54 -5.81 -4.35 5.90
CA THR A 54 -6.68 -5.43 6.40
C THR A 54 -8.07 -5.37 5.76
N ALA A 55 -8.66 -4.18 5.69
CA ALA A 55 -10.01 -3.96 5.19
C ALA A 55 -10.08 -3.89 3.66
N GLY A 56 -9.02 -3.40 3.01
CA GLY A 56 -9.06 -2.97 1.62
C GLY A 56 -9.71 -1.59 1.45
N VAL A 57 -9.91 -1.21 0.20
CA VAL A 57 -10.61 0.01 -0.23
C VAL A 57 -11.62 -0.42 -1.29
N ASP A 58 -12.90 -0.30 -1.00
CA ASP A 58 -13.97 -0.61 -1.94
C ASP A 58 -14.17 0.50 -2.98
N ALA A 59 -15.12 0.31 -3.89
CA ALA A 59 -15.39 1.25 -4.98
C ALA A 59 -15.96 2.59 -4.47
N ASP A 60 -16.74 2.59 -3.39
CA ASP A 60 -17.40 3.78 -2.84
C ASP A 60 -16.37 4.71 -2.15
N HIS A 61 -15.31 4.12 -1.59
CA HIS A 61 -14.21 4.84 -0.96
C HIS A 61 -13.03 5.11 -1.91
N SER A 62 -13.05 4.57 -3.13
CA SER A 62 -12.00 4.77 -4.12
C SER A 62 -12.25 6.00 -4.98
N THR A 63 -11.30 6.93 -4.99
CA THR A 63 -11.40 8.15 -5.82
C THR A 63 -11.17 7.92 -7.31
N SER A 64 -10.68 6.75 -7.71
CA SER A 64 -10.50 6.36 -9.12
C SER A 64 -11.34 5.14 -9.53
N GLY A 65 -12.19 4.63 -8.64
CA GLY A 65 -12.92 3.38 -8.85
C GLY A 65 -12.04 2.12 -8.78
N GLN A 66 -10.74 2.24 -8.50
CA GLN A 66 -9.86 1.09 -8.29
C GLN A 66 -10.13 0.50 -6.91
N VAL A 67 -10.57 -0.75 -6.86
CA VAL A 67 -10.73 -1.49 -5.62
C VAL A 67 -9.39 -2.04 -5.16
N MET A 68 -9.04 -1.84 -3.89
CA MET A 68 -7.98 -2.56 -3.21
C MET A 68 -8.62 -3.69 -2.40
N PRO A 69 -8.46 -4.96 -2.77
CA PRO A 69 -9.08 -6.04 -2.00
C PRO A 69 -8.46 -6.15 -0.60
N PRO A 70 -9.21 -6.67 0.39
CA PRO A 70 -8.68 -6.98 1.71
C PRO A 70 -7.38 -7.78 1.61
N ARG A 71 -6.35 -7.34 2.35
CA ARG A 71 -5.00 -7.91 2.36
C ARG A 71 -4.37 -8.06 0.96
N GLY A 72 -4.68 -7.15 0.04
CA GLY A 72 -4.19 -7.22 -1.35
C GLY A 72 -4.74 -8.42 -2.14
N GLY A 73 -5.86 -9.00 -1.70
CA GLY A 73 -6.44 -10.20 -2.30
C GLY A 73 -5.72 -11.49 -1.92
N SER A 74 -4.89 -11.43 -0.88
CA SER A 74 -4.05 -12.55 -0.45
C SER A 74 -4.44 -13.10 0.92
N ARG A 75 -3.76 -14.17 1.35
CA ARG A 75 -3.96 -14.84 2.65
C ARG A 75 -2.91 -14.43 3.69
N LEU A 76 -2.49 -13.17 3.71
CA LEU A 76 -1.56 -12.70 4.74
C LEU A 76 -2.16 -12.83 6.14
N THR A 77 -1.32 -13.21 7.10
CA THR A 77 -1.68 -13.16 8.52
C THR A 77 -1.58 -11.74 9.06
N ASP A 78 -2.17 -11.45 10.21
CA ASP A 78 -2.12 -10.11 10.80
C ASP A 78 -0.69 -9.65 11.10
N ALA A 79 0.18 -10.57 11.53
CA ALA A 79 1.61 -10.30 11.72
C ALA A 79 2.28 -9.86 10.41
N GLN A 80 1.90 -10.50 9.29
CA GLN A 80 2.43 -10.16 7.97
C GLN A 80 1.86 -8.86 7.43
N VAL A 81 0.59 -8.57 7.71
CA VAL A 81 -0.02 -7.27 7.42
C VAL A 81 0.77 -6.16 8.10
N ARG A 82 1.12 -6.30 9.38
CA ARG A 82 1.97 -5.32 10.08
C ARG A 82 3.36 -5.19 9.45
N GLN A 83 3.97 -6.29 9.02
CA GLN A 83 5.28 -6.27 8.36
C GLN A 83 5.25 -5.52 7.02
N VAL A 84 4.23 -5.77 6.18
CA VAL A 84 4.09 -5.07 4.89
C VAL A 84 3.67 -3.61 5.09
N ALA A 85 2.82 -3.32 6.08
CA ALA A 85 2.43 -1.95 6.44
C ALA A 85 3.64 -1.08 6.82
N ALA A 86 4.56 -1.63 7.62
CA ALA A 86 5.81 -0.94 7.96
C ALA A 86 6.68 -0.65 6.73
N TYR A 87 6.66 -1.54 5.73
CA TYR A 87 7.36 -1.32 4.47
C TYR A 87 6.67 -0.28 3.57
N VAL A 88 5.34 -0.27 3.51
CA VAL A 88 4.56 0.78 2.82
C VAL A 88 4.88 2.16 3.38
N LEU A 89 4.96 2.30 4.71
CA LEU A 89 5.39 3.57 5.33
C LEU A 89 6.81 3.97 4.96
N HIS A 90 7.72 3.01 4.79
CA HIS A 90 9.07 3.29 4.30
C HIS A 90 9.06 3.84 2.87
N LEU A 91 8.25 3.25 1.98
CA LEU A 91 8.07 3.76 0.62
C LEU A 91 7.45 5.16 0.64
N HIS A 92 6.45 5.37 1.49
CA HIS A 92 5.77 6.65 1.61
C HIS A 92 6.68 7.81 2.01
N ARG A 93 7.57 7.57 2.97
CA ARG A 93 8.53 8.57 3.45
C ARG A 93 9.68 8.82 2.49
N LYS A 94 9.86 7.97 1.48
CA LYS A 94 10.86 8.20 0.43
C LYS A 94 10.29 9.14 -0.62
N PRO A 95 11.02 10.20 -1.01
CA PRO A 95 10.70 10.95 -2.21
C PRO A 95 10.69 9.99 -3.41
N LEU A 96 9.72 10.14 -4.31
CA LEU A 96 9.80 9.48 -5.62
C LEU A 96 11.07 10.01 -6.30
N ALA A 97 12.02 9.12 -6.63
CA ALA A 97 13.23 9.54 -7.33
C ALA A 97 12.83 10.13 -8.70
N PRO A 98 13.44 11.25 -9.14
CA PRO A 98 13.19 11.77 -10.48
C PRO A 98 13.65 10.73 -11.50
N SER A 99 12.77 10.47 -12.49
CA SER A 99 13.02 9.60 -13.64
C SER A 99 14.04 10.20 -14.60
#